data_AF-A0A951JST8-F1
#
_entry.id   AF-A0A951JST8-F1
#
_cell.length_a   1.000
_cell.length_b   1.000
_cell.length_c   1.000
_cell.angle_alpha   90.00
_cell.angle_beta   90.00
_cell.angle_gamma   90.00
#
_symmetry.space_group_name_H-M   'P 1'
#
loop_
_entity.id
_entity.type
_entity.pdbx_description
1 polymer ?
#
loop_
_entity_poly.entity_id
_entity_poly.type
_entity_poly.pdbx_seq_one_letter_code
_entity_poly.pdbx_strand_id
1 'polypeptide(L)'
;MAVPPQCSSCGRFLSNAFVQGLLIEPAACPRCATTLTADQFHDARALQRAAEQPPEQAAEQPPERAVASVADPAPTTAARSVRPPDRPTEAVTRDEDRDVLEGWDRDRPPAAEARDRIDGAGTARAMATIVGAGVSCGLIAAMLAPRRRRDLFVGLATLLGAGVAVLAARQGDTDQDR
;
A
#
# COMPACT_ATOMS: atom_id res chain seq x y z
N MET A 1 13.89 -2.79 9.92
CA MET A 1 13.07 -2.20 8.85
C MET A 1 14.02 -1.81 7.73
N ALA A 2 13.84 -2.33 6.51
CA ALA A 2 14.72 -1.98 5.39
C ALA A 2 14.47 -0.52 4.97
N VAL A 3 15.53 0.24 4.71
CA VAL A 3 15.42 1.63 4.24
C VAL A 3 14.96 1.59 2.78
N PRO A 4 13.91 2.34 2.40
CA PRO A 4 13.43 2.32 1.02
C PRO A 4 14.45 2.93 0.06
N PRO A 5 14.59 2.38 -1.16
CA PRO A 5 15.58 2.83 -2.13
C PRO A 5 15.31 4.27 -2.59
N GLN A 6 16.39 5.04 -2.77
CA GLN A 6 16.34 6.45 -3.15
C GLN A 6 17.17 6.73 -4.40
N CYS A 7 16.72 7.65 -5.24
CA CYS A 7 17.49 8.14 -6.37
C CYS A 7 18.75 8.89 -5.88
N SER A 8 19.93 8.49 -6.33
CA SER A 8 21.21 9.12 -5.96
C SER A 8 21.34 10.58 -6.40
N SER A 9 20.62 10.97 -7.45
CA SER A 9 20.66 12.32 -8.03
C SER A 9 19.75 13.31 -7.27
N CYS A 10 18.52 12.90 -6.92
CA CYS A 10 17.51 13.81 -6.34
C CYS A 10 16.99 13.41 -4.94
N GLY A 11 17.47 12.31 -4.36
CA GLY A 11 17.09 11.81 -3.04
C GLY A 11 15.66 11.29 -2.91
N ARG A 12 14.91 11.21 -4.02
CA ARG A 12 13.50 10.78 -3.97
C ARG A 12 13.40 9.26 -3.82
N PHE A 13 12.50 8.83 -2.93
CA PHE A 13 12.13 7.43 -2.78
C PHE A 13 11.52 6.86 -4.06
N LEU A 14 11.97 5.67 -4.43
CA LEU A 14 11.49 4.91 -5.57
C LEU A 14 10.68 3.72 -5.06
N SER A 15 9.69 3.28 -5.85
CA SER A 15 8.95 2.07 -5.53
C SER A 15 9.80 0.82 -5.79
N ASN A 16 9.60 -0.23 -4.99
CA ASN A 16 10.31 -1.51 -5.18
C ASN A 16 10.08 -2.09 -6.59
N ALA A 17 8.88 -1.93 -7.15
CA ALA A 17 8.58 -2.38 -8.51
C ALA A 17 9.42 -1.66 -9.57
N PHE A 18 9.66 -0.35 -9.40
CA PHE A 18 10.52 0.41 -10.31
C PHE A 18 11.97 -0.08 -10.21
N VAL A 19 12.48 -0.28 -8.99
CA VAL A 19 13.84 -0.78 -8.75
C VAL A 19 14.03 -2.20 -9.29
N GLN A 20 13.01 -3.06 -9.20
CA GLN A 20 13.02 -4.38 -9.84
C GLN A 20 13.06 -4.28 -11.36
N GLY A 21 12.34 -3.33 -11.97
CA GLY A 21 12.40 -3.09 -13.41
C GLY A 21 13.79 -2.70 -13.92
N LEU A 22 14.59 -2.01 -13.08
CA LEU A 22 15.98 -1.65 -13.41
C LEU A 22 16.91 -2.85 -13.56
N LEU A 23 16.54 -4.04 -13.05
CA LEU A 23 17.28 -5.28 -13.26
C LEU A 23 17.20 -5.78 -14.70
N ILE A 24 16.16 -5.36 -15.44
CA ILE A 24 15.93 -5.75 -16.84
C ILE A 24 16.53 -4.71 -17.78
N GLU A 25 16.23 -3.43 -17.57
CA GLU A 25 16.69 -2.35 -18.43
C GLU A 25 16.90 -1.04 -17.65
N PRO A 26 17.89 -0.20 -18.02
CA PRO A 26 18.03 1.14 -17.47
C PRO A 26 16.78 2.00 -17.72
N ALA A 27 16.36 2.77 -16.71
CA ALA A 27 15.20 3.66 -16.83
C ALA A 27 15.49 5.05 -16.27
N ALA A 28 14.83 6.07 -16.83
CA ALA A 28 14.96 7.45 -16.36
C ALA A 28 14.19 7.66 -15.06
N CYS A 29 14.77 8.41 -14.12
CA CYS A 29 14.06 8.82 -12.91
C CYS A 29 12.84 9.69 -13.27
N PRO A 30 11.63 9.38 -12.78
CA PRO A 30 10.41 10.12 -13.12
C PRO A 30 10.41 11.57 -12.59
N ARG A 31 11.37 11.93 -11.72
CA ARG A 31 11.46 13.29 -11.15
C ARG A 31 12.55 14.15 -11.76
N CYS A 32 13.76 13.61 -11.93
CA CYS A 32 14.92 14.38 -12.43
C CYS A 32 15.43 13.92 -13.80
N ALA A 33 14.79 12.94 -14.43
CA ALA A 33 15.16 12.36 -15.72
C ALA A 33 16.58 11.75 -15.81
N THR A 34 17.33 11.70 -14.70
CA THR A 34 18.63 11.00 -14.66
C THR A 34 18.42 9.52 -14.96
N THR A 35 19.22 8.97 -15.88
CA THR A 35 19.22 7.53 -16.18
C THR A 35 19.76 6.74 -15.00
N LEU A 36 18.95 5.80 -14.51
CA LEU A 36 19.27 4.93 -13.39
C LEU A 36 19.55 3.52 -13.90
N THR A 37 20.50 2.84 -13.27
CA THR A 37 20.85 1.44 -13.53
C THR A 37 20.81 0.63 -12.24
N ALA A 38 20.61 -0.68 -12.34
CA ALA A 38 20.57 -1.57 -11.17
C ALA A 38 21.84 -1.47 -10.29
N ASP A 39 23.00 -1.21 -10.89
CA ASP A 39 24.28 -1.10 -10.16
C ASP A 39 24.34 0.05 -9.15
N GLN A 40 23.47 1.05 -9.30
CA GLN A 40 23.38 2.18 -8.38
C GLN A 40 22.62 1.83 -7.08
N PHE A 41 22.00 0.65 -7.00
CA PHE A 41 21.18 0.21 -5.87
C PHE A 41 21.77 -1.05 -5.24
N HIS A 42 22.44 -0.90 -4.09
CA HIS A 42 23.03 -2.04 -3.36
C HIS A 42 21.99 -3.11 -2.97
N ASP A 43 20.76 -2.69 -2.67
CA ASP A 43 19.66 -3.59 -2.31
C ASP A 43 19.12 -4.39 -3.51
N ALA A 44 19.21 -3.84 -4.73
CA ALA A 44 18.78 -4.56 -5.94
C ALA A 44 19.64 -5.82 -6.17
N ARG A 45 20.94 -5.74 -5.88
CA ARG A 45 21.85 -6.91 -5.94
C ARG A 45 21.63 -7.92 -4.81
N ALA A 46 21.13 -7.49 -3.65
CA ALA A 46 20.75 -8.41 -2.58
C ALA A 46 19.47 -9.17 -2.94
N LEU A 47 18.49 -8.48 -3.54
CA LEU A 47 17.26 -9.07 -4.06
C LEU A 47 17.54 -10.01 -5.23
N GLN A 48 18.44 -9.66 -6.15
CA GLN A 48 18.82 -10.53 -7.26
C GLN A 48 19.50 -11.81 -6.77
N ARG A 49 20.41 -11.72 -5.80
CA ARG A 49 21.02 -12.91 -5.16
C ARG A 49 19.98 -13.78 -4.45
N ALA A 50 19.01 -13.16 -3.78
CA ALA A 50 17.91 -13.90 -3.17
C ALA A 50 16.99 -14.56 -4.21
N ALA A 51 16.83 -13.97 -5.40
CA ALA A 51 16.04 -14.51 -6.50
C ALA A 51 16.78 -15.60 -7.31
N GLU A 52 18.10 -15.50 -7.42
CA GLU A 52 18.96 -16.47 -8.12
C GLU A 52 19.35 -17.66 -7.25
N GLN A 53 19.18 -17.60 -5.92
CA GLN A 53 19.38 -18.76 -5.05
C GLN A 53 18.29 -19.81 -5.30
N PRO A 54 18.64 -21.02 -5.80
CA PRO A 54 17.68 -22.08 -6.00
C PRO A 54 17.04 -22.49 -4.66
N PRO A 55 15.73 -22.75 -4.62
CA PRO A 55 15.02 -23.07 -3.37
C PRO A 55 15.57 -24.31 -2.65
N GLU A 56 16.36 -25.16 -3.31
CA GLU A 56 17.01 -26.33 -2.71
C GLU A 56 18.13 -26.00 -1.72
N GLN A 57 18.80 -24.84 -1.81
CA GLN A 57 19.87 -24.48 -0.85
C GLN A 57 19.36 -23.85 0.45
N ALA A 58 18.08 -23.46 0.51
CA ALA A 58 17.48 -22.91 1.72
C ALA A 58 17.07 -23.99 2.74
N ALA A 59 16.96 -25.26 2.32
CA ALA A 59 16.50 -26.35 3.18
C ALA A 59 17.63 -27.12 3.89
N GLU A 60 18.89 -26.92 3.49
CA GLU A 60 20.03 -27.70 3.98
C GLU A 60 21.05 -26.87 4.79
N GLN A 61 20.62 -25.74 5.35
CA GLN A 61 21.36 -25.11 6.44
C GLN A 61 21.00 -25.79 7.77
N PRO A 62 21.87 -26.62 8.35
CA PRO A 62 21.67 -27.14 9.70
C PRO A 62 21.61 -25.97 10.69
N PRO A 63 20.66 -25.98 11.66
CA PRO A 63 20.50 -24.93 12.64
C PRO A 63 21.55 -25.01 13.76
N GLU A 64 22.84 -25.10 13.41
CA GLU A 64 23.93 -25.11 14.38
C GLU A 64 24.84 -23.89 14.22
N ARG A 65 24.78 -23.04 15.24
CA ARG A 65 25.72 -21.97 15.60
C ARG A 65 25.72 -20.72 14.71
N ALA A 66 24.75 -19.87 14.99
CA ALA A 66 24.99 -18.43 15.10
C ALA A 66 24.39 -17.91 16.40
N VAL A 67 24.88 -18.41 17.54
CA VAL A 67 24.89 -17.62 18.78
C VAL A 67 25.99 -16.57 18.60
N ALA A 68 25.74 -15.61 17.71
CA ALA A 68 26.47 -14.36 17.75
C ALA A 68 26.07 -13.70 19.05
N SER A 69 26.98 -13.76 20.01
CA SER A 69 26.94 -13.04 21.27
C SER A 69 26.50 -11.60 20.96
N VAL A 70 25.26 -11.28 21.35
CA VAL A 70 24.80 -9.91 21.47
C VAL A 70 25.62 -9.34 22.62
N ALA A 71 26.78 -8.78 22.30
CA ALA A 71 27.46 -7.90 23.21
C ALA A 71 26.51 -6.71 23.43
N ASP A 72 26.00 -6.60 24.66
CA ASP A 72 25.25 -5.45 25.15
C ASP A 72 25.99 -4.18 24.74
N PRO A 73 25.44 -3.31 23.88
CA PRO A 73 25.98 -1.97 23.73
C PRO A 73 25.84 -1.28 25.09
N ALA A 74 26.97 -0.89 25.67
CA ALA A 74 27.03 -0.14 26.92
C ALA A 74 25.95 0.96 26.95
N PRO A 75 25.24 1.15 28.08
CA PRO A 75 24.11 2.06 28.16
C PRO A 75 24.57 3.46 27.74
N THR A 76 24.14 3.86 26.55
CA THR A 76 24.31 5.22 26.06
C THR A 76 23.44 6.09 26.95
N THR A 77 24.09 7.01 27.67
CA THR A 77 23.54 8.05 28.55
C THR A 77 22.02 8.18 28.50
N ALA A 78 21.38 7.83 29.62
CA ALA A 78 19.97 8.05 29.88
C ALA A 78 19.56 9.47 29.48
N ALA A 79 18.97 9.60 28.30
CA ALA A 79 18.16 10.75 27.96
C ALA A 79 17.04 10.76 29.00
N ARG A 80 17.06 11.77 29.86
CA ARG A 80 16.07 11.96 30.92
C ARG A 80 14.68 11.88 30.29
N SER A 81 14.00 10.77 30.52
CA SER A 81 12.58 10.65 30.23
C SER A 81 11.87 11.71 31.07
N VAL A 82 11.54 12.84 30.45
CA VAL A 82 10.72 13.87 31.07
C VAL A 82 9.30 13.31 31.08
N ARG A 83 8.91 12.74 32.21
CA ARG A 83 7.54 12.28 32.43
C ARG A 83 6.61 13.50 32.27
N PRO A 84 5.65 13.46 31.33
CA PRO A 84 4.65 14.52 31.24
C PRO A 84 3.95 14.68 32.60
N PRO A 85 3.64 15.91 33.03
CA PRO A 85 2.96 16.13 34.29
C PRO A 85 1.65 15.35 34.31
N ASP A 86 1.49 14.48 35.31
CA ASP A 86 0.27 13.70 35.52
C ASP A 86 -0.89 14.68 35.78
N ARG A 87 -1.78 14.85 34.79
CA ARG A 87 -3.01 15.65 34.94
C ARG A 87 -4.13 14.75 35.47
N PRO A 88 -4.93 15.20 36.45
CA PRO A 88 -6.07 14.44 36.93
C PRO A 88 -7.08 14.24 35.79
N THR A 89 -7.57 13.00 35.63
CA THR A 89 -8.49 12.55 34.57
C THR A 89 -9.79 13.36 34.51
N GLU A 90 -10.14 14.00 35.63
CA GLU A 90 -11.35 14.80 35.88
C GLU A 90 -11.37 16.12 35.10
N ALA A 91 -10.22 16.58 34.59
CA ALA A 91 -10.09 17.85 33.86
C ALA A 91 -10.40 17.74 32.36
N VAL A 92 -10.74 16.55 31.85
CA VAL A 92 -11.22 16.37 30.47
C VAL A 92 -12.73 16.20 30.52
N THR A 93 -13.45 17.31 30.73
CA THR A 93 -14.89 17.35 30.49
C THR A 93 -15.12 17.10 29.01
N ARG A 94 -15.51 15.86 28.70
CA ARG A 94 -15.94 15.44 27.37
C ARG A 94 -17.31 16.07 27.14
N ASP A 95 -17.30 17.27 26.58
CA ASP A 95 -18.52 17.92 26.08
C ASP A 95 -19.01 17.02 24.94
N GLU A 96 -20.00 16.16 25.20
CA GLU A 96 -20.43 15.09 24.27
C GLU A 96 -20.92 15.65 22.92
N ASP A 97 -21.27 16.93 22.90
CA ASP A 97 -21.75 17.65 21.72
C ASP A 97 -20.67 18.45 20.97
N ARG A 98 -19.44 18.53 21.49
CA ARG A 98 -18.32 19.08 20.70
C ARG A 98 -17.55 17.96 20.06
N ASP A 99 -17.58 17.93 18.73
CA ASP A 99 -16.65 17.10 17.99
C ASP A 99 -15.22 17.52 18.40
N VAL A 100 -14.51 16.59 19.05
CA VAL A 100 -13.15 16.80 19.55
C VAL A 100 -12.18 17.07 18.38
N LEU A 101 -12.60 16.78 17.15
CA LEU A 101 -11.86 17.03 15.92
C LEU A 101 -12.26 18.35 15.23
N GLU A 102 -13.29 19.05 15.71
CA GLU A 102 -13.74 20.30 15.11
C GLU A 102 -12.65 21.36 15.24
N GLY A 103 -12.02 21.69 14.10
CA GLY A 103 -10.91 22.64 14.02
C GLY A 103 -9.51 22.05 14.06
N TRP A 104 -9.35 20.72 14.22
CA TRP A 104 -8.04 20.07 14.08
C TRP A 104 -7.47 20.21 12.66
N ASP A 105 -8.36 20.31 11.68
CA ASP A 105 -8.01 20.51 10.27
C ASP A 105 -7.98 21.99 9.83
N ARG A 106 -8.23 22.95 10.73
CA ARG A 106 -8.37 24.38 10.37
C ARG A 106 -7.07 25.00 9.85
N ASP A 107 -5.93 24.48 10.30
CA ASP A 107 -4.60 24.90 9.87
C ASP A 107 -3.94 23.93 8.89
N ARG A 108 -4.71 22.96 8.36
CA ARG A 108 -4.17 21.98 7.43
C ARG A 108 -3.82 22.68 6.12
N PRO A 109 -2.57 22.54 5.64
CA PRO A 109 -2.18 23.22 4.40
C PRO A 109 -3.00 22.65 3.23
N PRO A 110 -3.43 23.49 2.27
CA PRO A 110 -4.30 23.06 1.16
C PRO A 110 -3.67 21.96 0.29
N ALA A 111 -2.35 21.81 0.33
CA ALA A 111 -1.63 20.72 -0.32
C ALA A 111 -1.88 19.34 0.31
N ALA A 112 -2.22 19.26 1.60
CA ALA A 112 -2.61 18.01 2.26
C ALA A 112 -4.02 17.59 1.87
N GLU A 113 -4.93 18.54 1.74
CA GLU A 113 -6.32 18.32 1.30
C GLU A 113 -6.38 17.84 -0.16
N ALA A 114 -5.52 18.37 -1.03
CA ALA A 114 -5.36 17.89 -2.40
C ALA A 114 -4.81 16.46 -2.48
N ARG A 115 -3.97 16.04 -1.52
CA ARG A 115 -3.43 14.67 -1.46
C ARG A 115 -4.49 13.67 -1.05
N ASP A 116 -5.28 13.96 -0.02
CA ASP A 116 -6.38 13.07 0.40
C ASP A 116 -7.38 12.84 -0.74
N ARG A 117 -7.64 13.86 -1.56
CA ARG A 117 -8.49 13.74 -2.76
C ARG A 117 -7.87 12.84 -3.84
N ILE A 118 -6.55 12.87 -4.00
CA ILE A 118 -5.82 12.02 -4.95
C ILE A 118 -5.76 10.57 -4.46
N ASP A 119 -5.53 10.38 -3.15
CA ASP A 119 -5.47 9.06 -2.53
C ASP A 119 -6.86 8.39 -2.52
N GLY A 120 -7.93 9.17 -2.28
CA GLY A 120 -9.32 8.73 -2.46
C GLY A 120 -9.69 8.44 -3.92
N ALA A 121 -9.14 9.18 -4.89
CA ALA A 121 -9.33 8.88 -6.31
C ALA A 121 -8.61 7.58 -6.73
N GLY A 122 -7.55 7.20 -6.02
CA GLY A 122 -6.82 5.95 -6.24
C GLY A 122 -7.67 4.71 -5.98
N THR A 123 -8.44 4.69 -4.89
CA THR A 123 -9.34 3.59 -4.55
C THR A 123 -10.51 3.49 -5.52
N ALA A 124 -11.09 4.62 -5.95
CA ALA A 124 -12.14 4.64 -6.96
C ALA A 124 -11.67 4.07 -8.31
N ARG A 125 -10.46 4.43 -8.76
CA ARG A 125 -9.85 3.84 -9.97
C ARG A 125 -9.58 2.34 -9.80
N ALA A 126 -9.05 1.92 -8.65
CA ALA A 126 -8.80 0.51 -8.39
C ALA A 126 -10.09 -0.32 -8.47
N MET A 127 -11.18 0.16 -7.86
CA MET A 127 -12.49 -0.49 -7.92
C MET A 127 -13.04 -0.52 -9.35
N ALA A 128 -12.95 0.58 -10.10
CA ALA A 128 -13.38 0.60 -11.51
C ALA A 128 -12.61 -0.42 -12.36
N THR A 129 -11.32 -0.61 -12.09
CA THR A 129 -10.48 -1.59 -12.80
C THR A 129 -10.88 -3.03 -12.46
N ILE A 130 -11.13 -3.32 -11.18
CA ILE A 130 -11.57 -4.64 -10.72
C ILE A 130 -12.95 -4.99 -11.30
N VAL A 131 -13.89 -4.05 -11.26
CA VAL A 131 -15.25 -4.23 -11.83
C VAL A 131 -15.17 -4.44 -13.34
N GLY A 132 -14.39 -3.64 -14.06
CA GLY A 132 -14.20 -3.79 -15.50
C GLY A 132 -13.56 -5.13 -15.90
N ALA A 133 -12.55 -5.58 -15.15
CA ALA A 133 -11.94 -6.89 -15.35
C ALA A 133 -12.93 -8.04 -15.09
N GLY A 134 -13.74 -7.93 -14.04
CA GLY A 134 -14.77 -8.93 -13.73
C GLY A 134 -15.83 -9.07 -14.83
N VAL A 135 -16.34 -7.94 -15.34
CA VAL A 135 -17.35 -7.92 -16.41
C VAL A 135 -16.79 -8.51 -17.72
N SER A 136 -15.56 -8.16 -18.08
CA SER A 136 -14.91 -8.66 -19.29
C SER A 136 -14.60 -10.16 -19.22
N CYS A 137 -14.09 -10.66 -18.09
CA CYS A 137 -13.95 -12.10 -17.86
C CYS A 137 -15.29 -12.85 -17.89
N GLY A 138 -16.35 -12.27 -17.31
CA GLY A 138 -17.70 -12.85 -17.35
C GLY A 138 -18.25 -12.98 -18.77
N LEU A 139 -18.07 -11.96 -19.60
CA LEU A 139 -18.45 -11.98 -21.02
C LEU A 139 -17.70 -13.06 -21.83
N ILE A 140 -16.39 -13.18 -21.61
CA ILE A 140 -15.56 -14.19 -22.27
C ILE A 140 -15.99 -15.60 -21.84
N ALA A 141 -16.22 -15.82 -20.54
CA ALA A 141 -16.72 -17.10 -20.03
C ALA A 141 -18.10 -17.45 -20.60
N ALA A 142 -19.00 -16.48 -20.76
CA ALA A 142 -20.31 -16.68 -21.37
C ALA A 142 -20.22 -17.05 -22.87
N MET A 143 -19.26 -16.48 -23.60
CA MET A 143 -19.03 -16.82 -25.01
C MET A 143 -18.47 -18.23 -25.18
N LEU A 144 -17.54 -18.65 -24.32
CA LEU A 144 -16.88 -19.97 -24.39
C LEU A 144 -17.73 -21.11 -23.80
N ALA A 145 -18.75 -20.82 -22.99
CA ALA A 145 -19.57 -21.85 -22.37
C ALA A 145 -20.42 -22.64 -23.39
N PRO A 146 -20.50 -23.98 -23.27
CA PRO A 146 -21.35 -24.81 -24.12
C PRO A 146 -22.82 -24.44 -23.96
N ARG A 147 -23.58 -24.47 -25.07
CA ARG A 147 -24.98 -23.99 -25.16
C ARG A 147 -25.90 -24.48 -24.03
N ARG A 148 -25.70 -25.70 -23.52
CA ARG A 148 -26.50 -26.28 -22.42
C ARG A 148 -26.33 -25.62 -21.05
N ARG A 149 -25.31 -24.78 -20.84
CA ARG A 149 -25.06 -24.08 -19.55
C ARG A 149 -25.24 -22.57 -19.63
N ARG A 150 -25.51 -22.01 -20.82
CA ARG A 150 -25.59 -20.55 -21.02
C ARG A 150 -26.67 -19.89 -20.17
N ASP A 151 -27.83 -20.51 -20.02
CA ASP A 151 -28.95 -19.92 -19.25
C ASP A 151 -28.63 -19.80 -17.74
N LEU A 152 -27.81 -20.71 -17.21
CA LEU A 152 -27.41 -20.70 -15.81
C LEU A 152 -26.36 -19.62 -15.52
N PHE A 153 -25.45 -19.36 -16.48
CA PHE A 153 -24.48 -18.27 -16.38
C PHE A 153 -25.11 -16.89 -16.60
N VAL A 154 -26.09 -16.79 -17.50
CA VAL A 154 -26.84 -15.53 -17.69
C VAL A 154 -27.58 -15.17 -16.41
N GLY A 155 -28.30 -16.13 -15.78
CA GLY A 155 -29.00 -15.88 -14.52
C GLY A 155 -28.08 -15.48 -13.35
N LEU A 156 -26.90 -16.10 -13.25
CA LEU A 156 -25.91 -15.75 -12.22
C LEU A 156 -25.33 -14.34 -12.44
N ALA A 157 -25.08 -13.96 -13.70
CA ALA A 157 -24.58 -12.64 -14.06
C ALA A 157 -25.60 -11.53 -13.75
N THR A 158 -26.89 -11.77 -13.97
CA THR A 158 -27.95 -10.79 -13.61
C THR A 158 -28.08 -10.61 -12.10
N LEU A 159 -27.97 -11.69 -11.32
CA LEU A 159 -28.01 -11.65 -9.86
C LEU A 159 -26.83 -10.86 -9.27
N LEU A 160 -25.62 -11.09 -9.78
CA LEU A 160 -24.43 -10.35 -9.37
C LEU A 160 -24.49 -8.88 -9.80
N GLY A 161 -24.97 -8.59 -11.01
CA GLY A 161 -25.13 -7.21 -11.50
C GLY A 161 -26.13 -6.39 -10.67
N ALA A 162 -27.25 -6.99 -10.27
CA ALA A 162 -28.24 -6.33 -9.42
C ALA A 162 -27.69 -6.03 -8.01
N GLY A 163 -26.90 -6.93 -7.43
CA GLY A 163 -26.28 -6.72 -6.12
C GLY A 163 -25.30 -5.55 -6.10
N VAL A 164 -24.50 -5.39 -7.14
CA VAL A 164 -23.54 -4.27 -7.26
C VAL A 164 -24.26 -2.93 -7.46
N ALA A 165 -25.34 -2.90 -8.24
CA ALA A 165 -26.13 -1.68 -8.45
C ALA A 165 -26.80 -1.19 -7.15
N VAL A 166 -27.34 -2.10 -6.33
CA VAL A 166 -27.92 -1.77 -5.03
C VAL A 166 -26.86 -1.26 -4.05
N LEU A 167 -25.66 -1.84 -4.06
CA LEU A 167 -24.55 -1.39 -3.21
C LEU A 167 -24.05 0.01 -3.60
N ALA A 168 -23.93 0.28 -4.90
CA ALA A 168 -23.53 1.58 -5.43
C ALA A 168 -24.57 2.67 -5.14
N ALA A 169 -25.87 2.35 -5.25
CA ALA A 169 -26.94 3.29 -4.91
C ALA A 169 -26.93 3.68 -3.42
N ARG A 170 -26.55 2.74 -2.53
CA ARG A 170 -26.48 3.01 -1.08
C ARG A 170 -25.27 3.86 -0.67
N GLN A 171 -24.19 3.81 -1.44
CA GLN A 171 -22.99 4.59 -1.19
C GLN A 171 -23.12 6.05 -1.64
N GLY A 172 -23.96 6.34 -2.64
CA GLY A 172 -24.25 7.72 -3.06
C GLY A 172 -25.05 8.51 -2.02
N ASP A 173 -25.91 7.84 -1.26
CA ASP A 173 -26.79 8.49 -0.26
C ASP A 173 -26.02 8.94 1.00
N THR A 174 -24.86 8.33 1.27
CA THR A 174 -24.04 8.66 2.45
C THR A 174 -23.08 9.82 2.23
N ASP A 175 -22.87 10.23 0.98
CA ASP A 175 -21.99 11.35 0.62
C ASP A 175 -22.75 12.68 0.49
N GLN A 176 -24.10 12.65 0.53
CA GLN A 176 -24.94 13.84 0.33
C GLN A 176 -25.31 14.56 1.65
N ASP A 177 -25.11 13.91 2.80
CA ASP A 177 -25.39 14.45 4.14
C ASP A 177 -24.13 14.99 4.87
N ARG A 178 -23.01 15.14 4.17
CA ARG A 178 -21.76 15.74 4.68
C ARG A 178 -21.42 17.03 3.95
#